data_AF-A0A0L0VB59-F1
#
_entry.id   AF-A0A0L0VB59-F1
#
_cell.length_a   1.000
_cell.length_b   1.000
_cell.length_c   1.000
_cell.angle_alpha   90.00
_cell.angle_beta   90.00
_cell.angle_gamma   90.00
#
_symmetry.space_group_name_H-M   'P 1'
#
loop_
_entity.id
_entity.type
_entity.pdbx_description
1 polymer ?
#
loop_
_entity_poly.entity_id
_entity_poly.type
_entity_poly.pdbx_seq_one_letter_code
_entity_poly.pdbx_strand_id
1 'polypeptide(L)'
;MTTQRAPRVGVSWETDATDSHPSSMITLIDWLGANNNYSRYRSAHSKKTLLLEIQRHLLMQGIENRSVQDIRIQIEKLKTSYRHAYCWRYRMIQERENGRYASIDVIDFEIALHRICPHWTWIHEFMDIPLAVEQVDHRHDEE
;
A
#
# COMPACT_ATOMS: atom_id res chain seq x y z
N MET A 1 -33.15 -11.99 -26.68
CA MET A 1 -32.81 -12.13 -25.25
C MET A 1 -31.40 -11.62 -25.05
N THR A 2 -31.25 -10.34 -24.74
CA THR A 2 -29.95 -9.72 -24.45
C THR A 2 -29.77 -9.71 -22.95
N THR A 3 -28.97 -10.64 -22.44
CA THR A 3 -28.58 -10.66 -21.03
C THR A 3 -27.66 -9.46 -20.79
N GLN A 4 -28.22 -8.35 -20.28
CA GLN A 4 -27.43 -7.28 -19.70
C GLN A 4 -26.62 -7.89 -18.55
N ARG A 5 -25.31 -7.95 -18.74
CA ARG A 5 -24.37 -8.39 -17.72
C ARG A 5 -24.39 -7.33 -16.63
N ALA A 6 -24.83 -7.72 -15.43
CA ALA A 6 -24.80 -6.85 -14.26
C ALA A 6 -23.39 -6.25 -14.07
N PRO A 7 -23.27 -5.00 -13.58
CA PRO A 7 -21.97 -4.43 -13.22
C PRO A 7 -21.28 -5.42 -12.27
N ARG A 8 -20.07 -5.86 -12.61
CA ARG A 8 -19.33 -6.74 -11.71
C ARG A 8 -19.08 -5.94 -10.44
N VAL A 9 -19.79 -6.27 -9.36
CA VAL A 9 -19.40 -5.86 -8.01
C VAL A 9 -17.93 -6.26 -7.90
N GLY A 10 -17.05 -5.27 -7.77
CA GLY A 10 -15.61 -5.48 -7.89
C GLY A 10 -15.17 -6.49 -6.84
N VAL A 11 -14.63 -7.62 -7.28
CA VAL A 11 -14.13 -8.67 -6.37
C VAL A 11 -13.09 -8.03 -5.43
N SER A 12 -13.31 -8.13 -4.12
CA SER A 12 -12.41 -7.59 -3.09
C SER A 12 -11.01 -8.15 -3.26
N TRP A 13 -9.97 -7.33 -3.07
CA TRP A 13 -8.58 -7.80 -3.12
C TRP A 13 -8.14 -8.50 -1.84
N GLU A 14 -8.85 -8.24 -0.74
CA GLU A 14 -8.52 -8.79 0.58
C GLU A 14 -9.16 -10.17 0.79
N THR A 15 -10.35 -10.38 0.22
CA THR A 15 -11.21 -11.53 0.52
C THR A 15 -11.50 -12.41 -0.69
N ASP A 16 -10.66 -12.35 -1.72
CA ASP A 16 -10.74 -13.23 -2.90
C ASP A 16 -9.80 -14.43 -2.82
N ALA A 17 -9.30 -14.72 -1.62
CA ALA A 17 -8.62 -15.97 -1.35
C ALA A 17 -9.57 -17.16 -1.57
N THR A 18 -9.01 -18.29 -1.97
CA THR A 18 -9.70 -19.57 -2.02
C THR A 18 -8.86 -20.61 -1.28
N ASP A 19 -9.39 -21.82 -1.05
CA ASP A 19 -8.64 -22.89 -0.39
C ASP A 19 -7.33 -23.27 -1.12
N SER A 20 -7.20 -22.91 -2.40
CA SER A 20 -6.05 -23.23 -3.24
C SER A 20 -5.07 -22.07 -3.46
N HIS A 21 -5.43 -20.83 -3.13
CA HIS A 21 -4.54 -19.68 -3.34
C HIS A 21 -4.80 -18.51 -2.38
N PRO A 22 -3.75 -17.75 -2.00
CA PRO A 22 -3.89 -16.53 -1.20
C PRO A 22 -4.72 -15.46 -1.93
N SER A 23 -5.09 -14.40 -1.21
CA SER A 23 -5.79 -13.25 -1.80
C SER A 23 -4.91 -12.48 -2.79
N SER A 24 -5.53 -11.69 -3.66
CA SER A 24 -4.82 -10.81 -4.58
C SER A 24 -3.92 -9.82 -3.84
N MET A 25 -4.35 -9.32 -2.68
CA MET A 25 -3.56 -8.36 -1.90
C MET A 25 -2.30 -8.99 -1.32
N ILE A 26 -2.41 -10.17 -0.69
CA ILE A 26 -1.24 -10.89 -0.14
C ILE A 26 -0.26 -11.20 -1.27
N THR A 27 -0.75 -11.78 -2.37
CA THR A 27 0.09 -12.11 -3.53
C THR A 27 0.80 -10.88 -4.11
N LEU A 28 0.13 -9.73 -4.13
CA LEU A 28 0.73 -8.47 -4.57
C LEU A 28 1.82 -8.00 -3.60
N ILE A 29 1.56 -8.01 -2.30
CA ILE A 29 2.51 -7.59 -1.27
C ILE A 29 3.75 -8.48 -1.28
N ASP A 30 3.57 -9.79 -1.34
CA ASP A 30 4.66 -10.77 -1.40
C ASP A 30 5.54 -10.52 -2.63
N TRP A 31 4.94 -10.30 -3.80
CA TRP A 31 5.69 -9.98 -5.00
C TRP A 31 6.48 -8.67 -4.84
N LEU A 32 5.89 -7.63 -4.26
CA LEU A 32 6.56 -6.34 -4.05
C LEU A 32 7.74 -6.45 -3.07
N GLY A 33 7.59 -7.24 -2.00
CA GLY A 33 8.63 -7.47 -0.99
C GLY A 33 9.76 -8.39 -1.45
N ALA A 34 9.52 -9.27 -2.43
CA ALA A 34 10.53 -10.19 -2.92
C ALA A 34 11.62 -9.50 -3.79
N ASN A 35 12.86 -9.98 -3.72
CA ASN A 35 13.95 -9.72 -4.68
C ASN A 35 14.10 -8.25 -5.14
N ASN A 36 13.95 -7.29 -4.22
CA ASN A 36 14.05 -5.86 -4.51
C ASN A 36 13.02 -5.37 -5.56
N ASN A 37 11.91 -6.08 -5.74
CA ASN A 37 10.90 -5.82 -6.76
C ASN A 37 10.22 -4.47 -6.58
N TYR A 38 9.93 -4.06 -5.34
CA TYR A 38 9.40 -2.72 -5.11
C TYR A 38 10.38 -1.62 -5.53
N SER A 39 11.69 -1.78 -5.28
CA SER A 39 12.69 -0.80 -5.71
C SER A 39 12.82 -0.75 -7.24
N ARG A 40 12.80 -1.92 -7.91
CA ARG A 40 12.69 -2.01 -9.39
C ARG A 40 11.43 -1.29 -9.87
N TYR A 41 10.29 -1.59 -9.24
CA TYR A 41 9.01 -0.95 -9.55
C TYR A 41 9.08 0.54 -9.34
N ARG A 42 9.69 1.04 -8.27
CA ARG A 42 9.77 2.47 -7.95
C ARG A 42 10.69 3.24 -8.89
N SER A 43 11.86 2.71 -9.20
CA SER A 43 12.88 3.38 -10.01
C SER A 43 12.68 3.25 -11.53
N ALA A 44 11.88 2.28 -12.00
CA ALA A 44 11.68 2.06 -13.42
C ALA A 44 11.11 3.27 -14.18
N HIS A 45 11.74 3.67 -15.28
CA HIS A 45 11.24 4.74 -16.15
C HIS A 45 9.85 4.41 -16.74
N SER A 46 9.64 3.14 -17.10
CA SER A 46 8.34 2.62 -17.52
C SER A 46 7.92 1.47 -16.62
N LYS A 47 6.71 1.56 -16.03
CA LYS A 47 6.16 0.49 -15.17
C LYS A 47 5.51 -0.66 -15.95
N LYS A 48 5.39 -0.55 -17.28
CA LYS A 48 4.56 -1.47 -18.09
C LYS A 48 5.02 -2.93 -17.96
N THR A 49 6.31 -3.20 -18.13
CA THR A 49 6.87 -4.56 -18.05
C THR A 49 6.69 -5.15 -16.65
N LEU A 50 6.94 -4.36 -15.60
CA LEU A 50 6.80 -4.82 -14.21
C LEU A 50 5.34 -5.10 -13.84
N LEU A 51 4.39 -4.29 -14.32
CA LEU A 51 2.97 -4.57 -14.11
C LEU A 51 2.52 -5.85 -14.82
N LEU A 52 3.10 -6.17 -15.99
CA LEU A 52 2.86 -7.45 -16.67
C LEU A 52 3.51 -8.62 -15.93
N GLU A 53 4.70 -8.43 -15.34
CA GLU A 53 5.33 -9.43 -14.47
C GLU A 53 4.44 -9.73 -13.26
N ILE A 54 3.90 -8.71 -12.59
CA ILE A 54 2.96 -8.87 -11.47
C ILE A 54 1.68 -9.57 -11.93
N GLN A 55 1.10 -9.15 -13.06
CA GLN A 55 -0.10 -9.79 -13.59
C GLN A 55 0.13 -11.27 -13.88
N ARG A 56 1.27 -11.62 -14.49
CA ARG A 56 1.66 -13.01 -14.72
C ARG A 56 1.84 -13.76 -13.40
N HIS A 57 2.40 -13.14 -12.38
CA HIS A 57 2.54 -13.74 -11.06
C HIS A 57 1.17 -14.07 -10.43
N LEU A 58 0.22 -13.14 -10.47
CA LEU A 58 -1.15 -13.36 -10.03
C LEU A 58 -1.82 -14.52 -10.81
N LEU A 59 -1.65 -14.55 -12.14
CA LEU A 59 -2.17 -15.65 -12.98
C LEU A 59 -1.60 -17.01 -12.60
N MET A 60 -0.30 -17.09 -12.30
CA MET A 60 0.33 -18.34 -11.85
C MET A 60 -0.20 -18.83 -10.50
N GLN A 61 -0.79 -17.95 -9.70
CA GLN A 61 -1.48 -18.29 -8.44
C GLN A 61 -2.99 -18.53 -8.65
N GLY A 62 -3.49 -18.59 -9.89
CA GLY A 62 -4.91 -18.82 -10.19
C GLY A 62 -5.79 -17.57 -10.15
N ILE A 63 -5.19 -16.38 -10.01
CA ILE A 63 -5.92 -15.11 -9.91
C ILE A 63 -6.03 -14.46 -11.29
N GLU A 64 -7.16 -14.70 -11.97
CA GLU A 64 -7.36 -14.29 -13.37
C GLU A 64 -8.13 -12.96 -13.54
N ASN A 65 -8.73 -12.45 -12.47
CA ASN A 65 -9.66 -11.33 -12.52
C ASN A 65 -9.00 -9.95 -12.31
N ARG A 66 -7.66 -9.85 -12.34
CA ARG A 66 -6.92 -8.60 -12.11
C ARG A 66 -6.27 -8.08 -13.38
N SER A 67 -6.67 -6.88 -13.80
CA SER A 67 -6.02 -6.20 -14.91
C SER A 67 -4.76 -5.46 -14.47
N VAL A 68 -3.87 -5.16 -15.43
CA VAL A 68 -2.71 -4.27 -15.24
C VAL A 68 -3.10 -2.93 -14.61
N GLN A 69 -4.26 -2.39 -14.98
CA GLN A 69 -4.75 -1.14 -14.43
C GLN A 69 -5.18 -1.29 -12.96
N ASP A 70 -5.85 -2.39 -12.61
CA ASP A 70 -6.24 -2.66 -11.21
C ASP A 70 -5.01 -2.82 -10.32
N ILE A 71 -3.99 -3.53 -10.81
CA ILE A 71 -2.70 -3.71 -10.12
C ILE A 71 -2.05 -2.35 -9.86
N ARG A 72 -1.96 -1.50 -10.89
CA ARG A 72 -1.39 -0.16 -10.76
C ARG A 72 -2.14 0.66 -9.68
N ILE A 73 -3.47 0.66 -9.72
CA ILE A 73 -4.30 1.38 -8.76
C ILE A 73 -4.02 0.87 -7.34
N GLN A 74 -3.89 -0.45 -7.15
CA GLN A 74 -3.62 -1.00 -5.82
C GLN A 74 -2.23 -0.66 -5.30
N ILE A 75 -1.21 -0.69 -6.15
CA ILE A 75 0.13 -0.27 -5.72
C ILE A 75 0.12 1.21 -5.29
N GLU A 76 -0.59 2.09 -6.01
CA GLU A 76 -0.71 3.50 -5.60
C GLU A 76 -1.51 3.68 -4.30
N LYS A 77 -2.53 2.84 -4.06
CA LYS A 77 -3.26 2.82 -2.78
C LYS A 77 -2.34 2.41 -1.61
N LEU A 78 -1.56 1.35 -1.78
CA LEU A 78 -0.57 0.91 -0.77
C LEU A 78 0.46 2.00 -0.49
N LYS A 79 1.01 2.64 -1.54
CA LYS A 79 1.95 3.75 -1.38
C LYS A 79 1.34 4.94 -0.63
N THR A 80 0.09 5.26 -0.94
CA THR A 80 -0.61 6.39 -0.31
C THR A 80 -0.91 6.11 1.15
N SER A 81 -1.44 4.94 1.48
CA SER A 81 -1.72 4.54 2.86
C SER A 81 -0.44 4.48 3.69
N TYR A 82 0.63 3.91 3.13
CA TYR A 82 1.95 3.87 3.76
C TYR A 82 2.48 5.27 4.07
N ARG A 83 2.44 6.19 3.09
CA ARG A 83 2.88 7.58 3.29
C ARG A 83 2.09 8.27 4.39
N HIS A 84 0.77 8.11 4.41
CA HIS A 84 -0.07 8.70 5.46
C HIS A 84 0.26 8.12 6.84
N ALA A 85 0.41 6.80 6.94
CA ALA A 85 0.75 6.13 8.19
C ALA A 85 2.12 6.56 8.71
N TYR A 86 3.12 6.68 7.84
CA TYR A 86 4.44 7.16 8.22
C TYR A 86 4.43 8.62 8.67
N CYS A 87 3.79 9.53 7.92
CA CYS A 87 3.71 10.94 8.33
C CYS A 87 3.00 11.08 9.69
N TRP A 88 1.92 10.32 9.89
CA TRP A 88 1.21 10.28 11.16
C TRP A 88 2.10 9.74 12.29
N ARG A 89 2.78 8.61 12.07
CA ARG A 89 3.72 8.00 13.02
C ARG A 89 4.84 8.96 13.39
N TYR A 90 5.45 9.62 12.41
CA TYR A 90 6.51 10.60 12.62
C TYR A 90 6.02 11.78 13.47
N ARG A 91 4.87 12.36 13.13
CA ARG A 91 4.27 13.46 13.91
C ARG A 91 3.98 13.04 15.35
N MET A 92 3.44 11.85 15.58
CA MET A 92 3.13 11.38 16.92
C MET A 92 4.38 11.16 17.78
N ILE A 93 5.48 10.69 17.18
CA ILE A 93 6.78 10.59 17.87
C ILE A 93 7.27 11.99 18.28
N GLN A 94 7.21 12.98 17.38
CA GLN A 94 7.61 14.35 17.70
C GLN A 94 6.75 15.00 18.79
N GLU A 95 5.42 14.85 18.75
CA GLU A 95 4.53 15.42 19.79
C GLU A 95 4.76 14.76 21.16
N ARG A 96 5.14 13.49 21.19
CA ARG A 96 5.55 12.78 22.42
C ARG A 96 6.86 13.35 22.98
N GLU A 97 7.86 13.54 22.14
CA GLU A 97 9.15 14.13 22.54
C GLU A 97 8.99 15.57 23.04
N ASN A 98 8.09 16.34 22.42
CA ASN A 98 7.77 17.71 22.80
C ASN A 98 6.83 17.82 24.03
N GLY A 99 6.43 16.70 24.64
CA GLY A 99 5.57 16.67 25.82
C GLY A 99 4.13 17.16 25.59
N ARG A 100 3.69 17.31 24.34
CA ARG A 100 2.34 17.82 23.99
C ARG A 100 1.27 16.73 23.97
N TYR A 101 1.66 15.46 24.01
CA TYR A 101 0.76 14.32 24.09
C TYR A 101 0.96 13.57 25.41
N ALA A 102 -0.04 13.59 26.29
CA ALA A 102 -0.11 12.69 27.42
C ALA A 102 -0.33 11.26 26.89
N SER A 103 0.69 10.41 27.07
CA SER A 103 0.72 8.96 26.83
C SER A 103 -0.46 8.39 26.01
N ILE A 104 -0.34 8.41 24.67
CA ILE A 104 -1.04 7.37 23.89
C ILE A 104 -0.44 6.04 24.33
N ASP A 105 -1.29 5.09 24.76
CA ASP A 105 -0.83 3.73 25.01
C ASP A 105 -0.29 3.15 23.69
N VAL A 106 0.77 2.33 23.77
CA VAL A 106 1.35 1.61 22.64
C VAL A 106 0.26 0.83 21.89
N ILE A 107 -0.73 0.30 22.59
CA ILE A 107 -1.85 -0.42 21.97
C ILE A 107 -2.70 0.52 21.09
N ASP A 108 -3.06 1.70 21.58
CA ASP A 108 -3.83 2.68 20.81
C ASP A 108 -3.04 3.24 19.62
N PHE A 109 -1.71 3.36 19.79
CA PHE A 109 -0.80 3.75 18.73
C PHE A 109 -0.83 2.77 17.57
N GLU A 110 -0.61 1.48 17.85
CA GLU A 110 -0.58 0.42 16.84
C GLU A 110 -1.93 0.24 16.14
N ILE A 111 -3.04 0.31 16.89
CA ILE A 111 -4.39 0.26 16.31
C ILE A 111 -4.62 1.43 15.36
N ALA A 112 -4.24 2.65 15.75
CA ALA A 112 -4.39 3.83 14.90
C ALA A 112 -3.51 3.74 13.64
N LEU A 113 -2.28 3.23 13.77
CA LEU A 113 -1.36 3.00 12.66
C LEU A 113 -1.97 2.03 11.63
N HIS A 114 -2.47 0.89 12.09
CA HIS A 114 -3.07 -0.13 11.22
C HIS A 114 -4.42 0.33 10.63
N ARG A 115 -5.14 1.25 11.26
CA ARG A 115 -6.32 1.89 10.65
C ARG A 115 -5.95 2.76 9.45
N ILE A 116 -4.79 3.41 9.47
CA ILE A 116 -4.32 4.25 8.36
C ILE A 116 -3.69 3.38 7.27
N CYS A 117 -2.89 2.40 7.65
CA CYS A 117 -2.24 1.45 6.76
C CYS A 117 -2.42 0.02 7.27
N PRO A 118 -3.47 -0.70 6.81
CA PRO A 118 -3.75 -2.07 7.27
C PRO A 118 -2.60 -3.05 7.06
N HIS A 119 -1.80 -2.81 6.02
CA HIS A 119 -0.70 -3.67 5.62
C HIS A 119 0.67 -3.18 6.13
N TRP A 120 0.68 -2.27 7.12
CA TRP A 120 1.90 -1.62 7.63
C TRP A 120 3.01 -2.63 7.92
N THR A 121 2.71 -3.67 8.70
CA THR A 121 3.70 -4.68 9.13
C THR A 121 4.45 -5.32 7.95
N TRP A 122 3.77 -5.60 6.84
CA TRP A 122 4.41 -6.24 5.68
C TRP A 122 5.10 -5.24 4.77
N ILE A 123 4.46 -4.09 4.51
CA ILE A 123 4.98 -3.16 3.51
C ILE A 123 6.07 -2.24 4.07
N HIS A 124 6.12 -2.01 5.38
CA HIS A 124 7.15 -1.15 6.00
C HIS A 124 8.56 -1.73 5.83
N GLU A 125 8.70 -3.05 5.68
CA GLU A 125 10.00 -3.72 5.50
C GLU A 125 10.70 -3.34 4.19
N PHE A 126 9.95 -2.96 3.16
CA PHE A 126 10.49 -2.69 1.82
C PHE A 126 10.03 -1.38 1.19
N MET A 127 8.95 -0.77 1.69
CA MET A 127 8.50 0.53 1.21
C MET A 127 9.31 1.63 1.87
N ASP A 128 10.29 2.16 1.15
CA ASP A 128 10.96 3.39 1.57
C ASP A 128 10.15 4.63 1.19
N ILE A 129 10.10 5.62 2.07
CA ILE A 129 9.63 6.96 1.69
C ILE A 129 10.79 7.67 0.99
N PRO A 130 10.58 8.31 -0.18
CA PRO A 130 11.61 9.18 -0.72
C PRO A 130 11.89 10.26 0.30
N LEU A 131 13.17 10.47 0.65
CA LEU A 131 13.67 11.51 1.56
C LEU A 131 13.14 12.93 1.26
N ALA A 132 12.41 13.14 0.16
CA ALA A 132 11.74 14.38 -0.21
C ALA A 132 10.53 14.79 0.67
N VAL A 133 10.14 14.02 1.71
CA VAL A 133 9.13 14.48 2.68
C VAL A 133 9.71 15.49 3.70
N GLU A 134 11.02 15.74 3.68
CA GLU A 134 11.63 16.85 4.44
C GLU A 134 11.31 18.25 3.89
N GLN A 135 10.54 18.39 2.79
CA GLN A 135 10.15 19.71 2.25
C GLN A 135 8.66 20.06 2.42
N VAL A 136 8.01 19.55 3.46
CA VAL A 136 6.77 20.18 3.95
C VAL A 136 7.07 20.80 5.32
N ASP A 137 8.07 21.68 5.34
CA ASP A 137 8.21 22.70 6.38
C ASP A 137 8.29 24.08 5.70
N HIS A 138 7.66 25.06 6.34
CA HIS A 138 7.60 26.48 6.02
C HIS A 138 6.67 26.92 4.86
N ARG A 139 5.36 26.80 5.08
CA ARG A 139 4.41 27.88 4.73
C ARG A 139 3.48 28.16 5.90
N HIS A 140 4.08 28.55 7.02
CA HIS A 140 3.48 29.57 7.87
C HIS A 140 4.40 30.79 7.75
N ASP A 141 3.78 31.96 7.71
CA ASP A 141 4.38 33.30 7.60
C ASP A 141 4.64 33.76 6.16
N GLU A 142 3.61 34.35 5.56
CA GLU A 142 3.61 35.71 4.97
C GLU A 142 2.23 35.97 4.36
N GLU A 143 1.31 36.56 5.15
CA GLU A 143 0.69 37.89 4.95
C GLU A 143 -0.34 38.18 6.06
#